data_AF-A0A2S9GDL0-F1
#
_entry.id   AF-A0A2S9GDL0-F1
#
_cell.length_a   1.000
_cell.length_b   1.000
_cell.length_c   1.000
_cell.angle_alpha   90.00
_cell.angle_beta   90.00
_cell.angle_gamma   90.00
#
_symmetry.space_group_name_H-M   'P 1'
#
loop_
_entity.id
_entity.type
_entity.pdbx_description
1 polymer ?
#
loop_
_entity_poly.entity_id
_entity_poly.type
_entity_poly.pdbx_seq_one_letter_code
_entity_poly.pdbx_strand_id
1 'polypeptide(L)' 'AGLAAAAANGRKGGRPRKVDDADAAKARSLRDKGISATDIAKMLGVSRATVYRYLADEAA' A
#
# COMPACT_ATOMS: atom_id res chain seq x y z
N ALA A 1 23.49 17.44 -10.48
CA ALA A 1 22.73 18.26 -9.51
C ALA A 1 21.20 18.24 -9.70
N GLY A 2 20.59 17.23 -10.33
CA GLY A 2 19.14 17.25 -10.62
C GLY A 2 18.24 16.58 -9.58
N LEU A 3 18.71 15.51 -8.93
CA LEU A 3 17.88 14.68 -8.05
C LEU A 3 17.57 15.36 -6.71
N ALA A 4 18.53 16.10 -6.14
CA ALA A 4 18.35 16.81 -4.87
C ALA A 4 17.32 17.96 -4.98
N ALA A 5 17.35 18.72 -6.07
CA ALA A 5 16.37 19.77 -6.35
C ALA A 5 14.96 19.19 -6.60
N ALA A 6 14.84 18.01 -7.21
CA ALA A 6 13.56 17.34 -7.40
C ALA A 6 12.97 16.82 -6.08
N ALA A 7 13.80 16.26 -5.20
CA ALA A 7 13.38 15.83 -3.86
C ALA A 7 12.90 17.00 -2.98
N ALA A 8 13.58 18.16 -3.05
CA ALA A 8 13.17 19.39 -2.37
C ALA A 8 11.79 19.92 -2.84
N ASN A 9 11.41 19.61 -4.08
CA ASN A 9 10.08 19.90 -4.64
C ASN A 9 9.04 18.78 -4.37
N GLY A 10 9.32 17.87 -3.43
CA GLY A 10 8.40 16.79 -3.04
C GLY A 10 8.26 15.66 -4.07
N ARG A 11 9.06 15.65 -5.15
CA ARG A 11 9.04 14.55 -6.12
C ARG A 11 9.76 13.34 -5.54
N LYS A 12 8.98 12.37 -5.05
CA LYS A 12 9.50 11.02 -4.73
C LYS A 12 9.86 10.32 -6.05
N GLY A 13 11.14 10.35 -6.42
CA GLY A 13 11.64 9.58 -7.56
C GLY A 13 11.47 8.07 -7.33
N GLY A 14 11.01 7.35 -8.35
CA GLY A 14 10.78 5.90 -8.30
C GLY A 14 9.52 5.49 -9.08
N ARG A 15 9.28 4.18 -9.21
CA ARG A 15 8.02 3.68 -9.79
C ARG A 15 6.89 4.05 -8.82
N PRO A 16 5.92 4.90 -9.21
CA PRO A 16 4.79 5.19 -8.36
C PRO A 16 4.13 3.88 -7.96
N ARG A 17 3.84 3.73 -6.66
CA ARG A 17 3.14 2.54 -6.18
C ARG A 17 1.82 2.48 -6.92
N LYS A 18 1.55 1.35 -7.60
CA LYS A 18 0.26 1.08 -8.24
C LYS A 18 -0.83 0.73 -7.21
N VAL A 19 -0.56 1.02 -5.95
CA VAL A 19 -1.38 0.71 -4.80
C VAL A 19 -2.42 1.81 -4.70
N ASP A 20 -3.69 1.44 -4.74
CA ASP A 20 -4.77 2.36 -4.46
C ASP A 20 -4.88 2.53 -2.94
N ASP A 21 -4.77 3.76 -2.44
CA ASP A 21 -4.88 4.07 -1.01
C ASP A 21 -6.24 3.64 -0.45
N ALA A 22 -7.28 3.63 -1.30
CA ALA A 22 -8.60 3.11 -0.94
C ALA A 22 -8.59 1.60 -0.68
N ASP A 23 -7.88 0.83 -1.49
CA ASP A 23 -7.73 -0.61 -1.30
C ASP A 23 -6.91 -0.92 -0.05
N ALA A 24 -5.89 -0.10 0.24
CA ALA A 24 -5.11 -0.22 1.47
C ALA A 24 -5.97 0.05 2.71
N ALA A 25 -6.79 1.10 2.70
CA ALA A 25 -7.72 1.41 3.78
C ALA A 25 -8.77 0.30 3.99
N LYS A 26 -9.27 -0.26 2.89
CA LYS A 26 -10.22 -1.38 2.91
C LYS A 26 -9.58 -2.66 3.44
N ALA A 27 -8.35 -2.97 3.02
CA ALA A 27 -7.59 -4.11 3.54
C ALA A 27 -7.36 -4.00 5.05
N ARG A 28 -7.00 -2.81 5.55
CA ARG A 28 -6.85 -2.52 6.99
C ARG A 28 -8.16 -2.74 7.74
N SER A 29 -9.25 -2.14 7.26
CA SER A 29 -10.57 -2.28 7.89
C SER A 29 -11.07 -3.74 7.94
N LEU A 30 -10.73 -4.55 6.94
CA LEU A 30 -11.07 -5.98 6.92
C LEU A 30 -10.17 -6.79 7.87
N ARG A 31 -8.91 -6.37 8.03
CA ARG A 31 -7.97 -6.99 8.97
C ARG A 31 -8.36 -6.73 10.42
N ASP A 32 -8.82 -5.53 10.74
CA ASP A 32 -9.32 -5.15 12.07
C ASP A 32 -10.56 -5.96 12.47
N LYS A 33 -11.36 -6.36 11.47
CA LYS A 33 -12.49 -7.28 11.65
C LYS A 33 -12.08 -8.74 11.87
N GLY A 34 -10.77 -9.03 11.91
CA GLY A 34 -10.24 -10.38 12.11
C GLY A 34 -10.19 -11.24 10.84
N ILE A 35 -10.38 -10.67 9.65
CA ILE A 35 -10.36 -11.45 8.41
C ILE A 35 -8.92 -11.84 8.05
N SER A 36 -8.75 -13.05 7.50
CA SER A 36 -7.46 -13.55 7.06
C SER A 36 -6.93 -12.73 5.87
N ALA A 37 -5.61 -12.52 5.79
CA ALA A 37 -4.98 -11.82 4.67
C ALA A 37 -5.24 -12.53 3.31
N THR A 38 -5.47 -13.85 3.34
CA THR A 38 -5.82 -14.64 2.16
C THR A 38 -7.21 -14.29 1.64
N ASP A 39 -8.19 -14.13 2.53
CA ASP A 39 -9.55 -13.78 2.12
C ASP A 39 -9.65 -12.31 1.73
N ILE A 40 -8.91 -11.44 2.41
CA ILE A 40 -8.75 -10.04 2.01
C ILE A 40 -8.18 -9.94 0.58
N ALA A 41 -7.16 -10.74 0.27
CA ALA A 41 -6.57 -10.78 -1.06
C ALA A 41 -7.59 -11.18 -2.14
N LYS A 42 -8.43 -12.20 -1.85
CA LYS A 42 -9.51 -12.62 -2.75
C LYS A 42 -10.58 -11.54 -2.93
N MET A 43 -11.00 -10.89 -1.83
CA MET A 43 -12.02 -9.84 -1.86
C MET A 43 -11.58 -8.59 -2.63
N LEU A 44 -10.28 -8.26 -2.56
CA LEU A 44 -9.71 -7.11 -3.26
C LEU A 44 -9.16 -7.45 -4.66
N GLY A 45 -9.16 -8.73 -5.05
CA GLY A 45 -8.58 -9.16 -6.34
C GLY A 45 -7.06 -8.95 -6.45
N VAL A 46 -6.36 -8.88 -5.32
CA VAL A 46 -4.91 -8.65 -5.26
C VAL A 46 -4.17 -9.88 -4.74
N SER A 47 -2.85 -9.90 -4.90
CA SER A 47 -2.03 -10.96 -4.31
C SER A 47 -1.93 -10.82 -2.78
N ARG A 48 -1.70 -11.93 -2.07
CA ARG A 48 -1.39 -11.90 -0.62
C ARG A 48 -0.22 -10.98 -0.28
N ALA A 49 0.80 -10.93 -1.14
CA ALA A 49 1.95 -10.05 -0.95
C ALA A 49 1.56 -8.57 -1.03
N THR A 50 0.58 -8.23 -1.85
CA THR A 50 0.01 -6.88 -1.93
C THR A 50 -0.73 -6.53 -0.64
N VAL A 51 -1.54 -7.45 -0.09
CA VAL A 51 -2.21 -7.24 1.20
C VAL A 51 -1.19 -7.02 2.32
N TYR A 52 -0.14 -7.84 2.40
CA TYR A 52 0.91 -7.61 3.40
C TYR A 52 1.61 -6.26 3.24
N ARG A 53 1.81 -5.77 2.01
CA ARG A 53 2.33 -4.41 1.79
C ARG A 53 1.36 -3.33 2.26
N TYR A 54 0.05 -3.52 2.08
CA TYR A 54 -0.98 -2.59 2.56
C TYR A 54 -1.03 -2.51 4.08
N LEU A 55 -0.78 -3.63 4.76
CA LEU A 55 -0.71 -3.72 6.21
C LEU A 55 0.64 -3.24 6.77
N ALA A 56 1.74 -3.43 6.05
CA ALA A 56 3.07 -3.00 6.49
C ALA A 56 3.25 -1.47 6.46
N ASP A 57 2.51 -0.76 5.61
CA ASP A 57 2.55 0.71 5.51
C ASP A 57 1.92 1.42 6.72
N GLU A 58 1.35 0.70 7.70
CA GLU A 58 0.85 1.26 8.96
C GLU A 58 1.98 1.62 9.96
N ALA A 59 3.17 1.05 9.78
CA ALA A 59 4.27 1.15 10.74
C ALA A 59 5.30 2.27 10.44
N ALA A 60 4.96 3.28 9.63
CA ALA A 60 5.87 4.38 9.27
C ALA A 60 5.23 5.76 9.42
#